data_AF-A0A816F868-F1
#
_entry.id   AF-A0A816F868-F1
#
_cell.length_a   1.000
_cell.length_b   1.000
_cell.length_c   1.000
_cell.angle_alpha   90.00
_cell.angle_beta   90.00
_cell.angle_gamma   90.00
#
_symmetry.space_group_name_H-M   'P 1'
#
loop_
_entity.id
_entity.type
_entity.pdbx_description
1 polymer ?
#
loop_
_entity_poly.entity_id
_entity_poly.type
_entity_poly.pdbx_seq_one_letter_code
_entity_poly.pdbx_strand_id
1 'polypeptide(L)'
;MHVDLREPWKKLKFTVKNFNIFPTIPLTQDEYELRNQHVSTRLFVILLILSFTVLILYTSLINITQTITVTSPTIKQYLQLYSTYAQTLSCD
;
A
#
# COMPACT_ATOMS: atom_id res chain seq x y z
N MET A 1 27.89 -17.66 -13.03
CA MET A 1 28.20 -16.24 -12.77
C MET A 1 27.59 -15.87 -11.43
N HIS A 2 28.39 -15.75 -10.37
CA HIS A 2 27.91 -15.46 -9.01
C HIS A 2 27.84 -13.93 -8.86
N VAL A 3 26.63 -13.39 -8.66
CA VAL A 3 26.44 -11.95 -8.43
C VAL A 3 26.81 -11.66 -6.97
N ASP A 4 27.88 -10.91 -6.76
CA ASP A 4 28.26 -10.43 -5.42
C ASP A 4 27.37 -9.24 -5.02
N LEU A 5 26.47 -9.48 -4.07
CA LEU A 5 25.54 -8.46 -3.56
C LEU A 5 26.14 -7.63 -2.41
N ARG A 6 27.37 -7.93 -1.95
CA ARG A 6 27.94 -7.29 -0.76
C ARG A 6 28.11 -5.77 -0.91
N GLU A 7 28.55 -5.32 -2.07
CA GLU A 7 28.75 -3.89 -2.35
C GLU A 7 27.45 -3.07 -2.44
N PRO A 8 26.41 -3.48 -3.18
CA PRO A 8 25.14 -2.76 -3.18
C PRO A 8 24.49 -2.74 -1.79
N TRP A 9 24.61 -3.80 -1.00
CA TRP A 9 24.10 -3.82 0.38
C TRP A 9 24.79 -2.80 1.29
N LYS A 10 26.11 -2.66 1.20
CA LYS A 10 26.86 -1.64 1.95
C LYS A 10 26.40 -0.22 1.59
N LYS A 11 26.28 0.06 0.30
CA LYS A 11 25.82 1.36 -0.22
C LYS A 11 24.40 1.67 0.27
N LEU A 12 23.48 0.72 0.12
CA LEU A 12 22.11 0.86 0.58
C LEU A 12 22.04 1.13 2.09
N LYS A 13 22.77 0.36 2.89
CA LYS A 13 22.81 0.54 4.35
C LYS A 13 23.35 1.92 4.74
N PHE A 14 24.38 2.40 4.05
CA PHE A 14 24.93 3.74 4.28
C PHE A 14 23.91 4.82 3.94
N THR A 15 23.27 4.74 2.77
CA THR A 15 22.23 5.69 2.35
C THR A 15 21.06 5.72 3.32
N VAL A 16 20.54 4.55 3.72
CA VAL A 16 19.42 4.46 4.68
C VAL A 16 19.79 5.04 6.04
N LYS A 17 21.02 4.80 6.51
CA LYS A 17 21.47 5.31 7.81
C LYS A 17 21.59 6.84 7.83
N ASN A 18 22.03 7.43 6.71
CA ASN A 18 22.26 8.87 6.58
C ASN A 18 21.10 9.62 5.92
N PHE A 19 19.98 8.92 5.69
CA PHE A 19 18.81 9.52 5.07
C PHE A 19 18.12 10.48 6.05
N ASN A 20 17.97 11.72 5.63
CA ASN A 20 17.33 12.78 6.38
C ASN A 20 16.44 13.58 5.43
N ILE A 21 15.13 13.53 5.67
CA ILE A 21 14.12 14.23 4.86
C ILE A 21 13.99 15.70 5.30
N PHE A 22 14.39 16.01 6.53
CA PHE A 22 14.22 17.33 7.13
C PHE A 22 15.59 18.01 7.41
N PRO A 23 16.47 18.18 6.42
CA PRO A 23 17.73 18.86 6.66
C PRO A 23 17.53 20.37 6.83
N THR A 24 18.22 20.96 7.82
CA THR A 24 18.35 22.42 7.92
C THR A 24 19.39 22.93 6.91
N ILE A 25 19.13 24.11 6.31
CA ILE A 25 20.05 24.81 5.40
C ILE A 25 20.38 26.19 6.00
N PRO A 26 21.67 26.54 6.24
CA PRO A 26 22.87 25.71 6.01
C PRO A 26 22.92 24.51 6.96
N LEU A 27 23.74 23.51 6.61
CA LEU A 27 23.88 22.28 7.41
C LEU A 27 24.25 22.65 8.85
N THR A 28 23.41 22.23 9.79
CA THR A 28 23.66 22.46 11.20
C THR A 28 24.79 21.56 11.70
N GLN A 29 25.68 22.11 12.52
CA GLN A 29 26.68 21.35 13.28
C GLN A 29 26.20 21.04 14.71
N ASP A 30 25.00 21.52 15.07
CA ASP A 30 24.40 21.24 16.37
C ASP A 30 23.89 19.79 16.43
N GLU A 31 24.44 19.02 17.37
CA GLU A 31 24.08 17.62 17.59
C GLU A 31 22.61 17.42 17.99
N TYR A 32 22.02 18.39 18.71
CA TYR A 32 20.62 18.32 19.13
C TYR A 32 19.69 18.43 17.92
N GLU A 33 19.96 19.40 17.04
CA GLU A 33 19.21 19.60 15.81
C GLU A 33 19.36 18.38 14.89
N LEU A 34 20.58 17.87 14.69
CA LEU A 34 20.81 16.66 13.88
C LEU A 34 20.04 15.44 14.41
N ARG A 35 20.01 15.26 15.74
CA ARG A 35 19.23 14.18 16.36
C ARG A 35 17.75 14.36 16.09
N ASN A 36 17.23 15.57 16.23
CA ASN A 36 15.82 15.87 15.99
C ASN A 36 15.43 15.62 14.52
N GLN A 37 16.26 16.02 13.56
CA GLN A 37 16.04 15.77 12.14
C GLN A 37 15.99 14.27 11.81
N HIS A 38 16.92 13.47 12.37
CA HIS A 38 16.94 12.02 12.19
C HIS A 38 15.71 11.34 12.81
N VAL A 39 15.30 11.76 14.01
CA VAL A 39 14.10 11.23 14.68
C VAL A 39 12.84 11.57 13.87
N SER A 40 12.71 12.83 13.45
CA SER A 40 11.59 13.30 12.63
C SER A 40 11.50 12.55 11.31
N THR A 41 12.64 12.33 10.64
CA THR A 41 12.70 11.54 9.41
C THR A 41 12.21 10.10 9.63
N ARG A 42 12.67 9.44 10.70
CA ARG A 42 12.24 8.07 11.02
C ARG A 42 10.75 8.00 11.31
N LEU A 43 10.23 8.93 12.11
CA LEU A 43 8.81 9.00 12.43
C LEU A 43 7.97 9.22 11.17
N PHE A 44 8.35 10.16 10.32
CA PHE A 44 7.65 10.42 9.07
C PHE A 44 7.62 9.20 8.17
N VAL A 45 8.75 8.53 7.95
CA VAL A 45 8.82 7.34 7.10
C VAL A 45 7.96 6.20 7.66
N ILE A 46 7.99 5.97 8.97
CA ILE A 46 7.14 4.95 9.62
C ILE A 46 5.66 5.28 9.41
N LEU A 47 5.25 6.52 9.69
CA LEU A 47 3.87 6.96 9.50
C LEU A 47 3.43 6.86 8.05
N LEU A 48 4.30 7.21 7.10
CA LEU A 48 4.03 7.12 5.68
C LEU A 48 3.81 5.66 5.25
N ILE A 49 4.68 4.75 5.67
CA ILE A 49 4.54 3.30 5.39
C ILE A 49 3.25 2.77 6.01
N LEU A 50 2.93 3.14 7.24
CA LEU A 50 1.67 2.76 7.89
C LEU A 50 0.46 3.27 7.11
N SER A 51 0.50 4.54 6.66
CA SER A 51 -0.59 5.13 5.88
C SER A 51 -0.82 4.39 4.56
N PHE A 52 0.25 4.06 3.84
CA PHE A 52 0.15 3.27 2.61
C PHE A 52 -0.31 1.84 2.88
N THR A 53 0.12 1.23 3.98
CA THR A 53 -0.32 -0.11 4.37
C THR A 53 -1.83 -0.11 4.60
N VAL A 54 -2.35 0.87 5.36
CA VAL A 54 -3.79 1.03 5.58
C VAL A 54 -4.53 1.25 4.24
N LEU A 55 -4.02 2.10 3.36
CA LEU A 55 -4.63 2.37 2.06
C LEU A 55 -4.67 1.11 1.17
N ILE A 56 -3.59 0.35 1.12
CA ILE A 56 -3.49 -0.90 0.34
C ILE A 56 -4.47 -1.93 0.89
N LEU A 57 -4.50 -2.10 2.22
CA LEU A 57 -5.44 -3.02 2.87
C LEU A 57 -6.88 -2.62 2.59
N TYR A 58 -7.22 -1.33 2.76
CA TYR A 58 -8.55 -0.82 2.45
C TYR A 58 -8.97 -1.13 1.01
N THR A 59 -8.08 -0.84 0.05
CA THR A 59 -8.33 -1.07 -1.38
C THR A 59 -8.41 -2.56 -1.74
N SER A 60 -7.69 -3.41 -1.01
CA SER A 60 -7.66 -4.86 -1.26
C SER A 60 -8.82 -5.61 -0.60
N LEU A 61 -9.28 -5.13 0.56
CA LEU A 61 -10.39 -5.74 1.31
C LEU A 61 -11.76 -5.26 0.81
N ILE A 62 -11.83 -4.12 0.13
CA ILE A 62 -13.09 -3.63 -0.44
C ILE A 62 -13.50 -4.53 -1.62
N ASN A 63 -14.47 -5.40 -1.39
CA ASN A 63 -15.09 -6.18 -2.45
C ASN A 63 -15.88 -5.21 -3.35
N ILE A 64 -15.33 -4.91 -4.52
CA ILE A 64 -16.03 -4.13 -5.53
C ILE A 64 -17.17 -5.00 -6.07
N THR A 65 -18.42 -4.61 -5.79
CA THR A 65 -19.60 -5.25 -6.37
C THR A 65 -19.57 -5.03 -7.89
N GLN A 66 -19.25 -6.07 -8.65
CA GLN A 66 -19.30 -6.03 -10.11
C GLN A 66 -20.72 -6.35 -10.57
N THR A 67 -21.37 -5.39 -11.23
CA THR A 67 -22.66 -5.61 -11.88
C THR A 67 -22.43 -6.30 -13.23
N ILE A 68 -22.77 -7.59 -13.32
CA ILE A 68 -22.74 -8.35 -14.58
C ILE A 68 -24.14 -8.33 -15.19
N THR A 69 -24.29 -7.67 -16.33
CA THR A 69 -25.54 -7.66 -17.10
C THR A 69 -25.53 -8.80 -18.13
N VAL A 70 -26.50 -9.71 -18.03
CA VAL A 70 -26.70 -10.80 -18.99
C VAL A 70 -28.01 -10.54 -19.73
N THR A 71 -27.94 -10.17 -21.01
CA THR A 71 -29.10 -9.73 -21.81
C THR A 71 -30.01 -10.86 -22.26
N SER A 72 -29.51 -12.10 -22.34
CA SER A 72 -30.29 -13.29 -22.69
C SER A 72 -29.80 -14.50 -21.89
N PRO A 73 -30.19 -14.64 -20.61
CA PRO A 73 -29.78 -15.77 -19.79
C PRO A 73 -30.41 -17.06 -20.31
N THR A 74 -29.66 -18.15 -20.25
CA THR A 74 -30.23 -19.49 -20.44
C THR A 74 -31.08 -19.88 -19.23
N ILE A 75 -32.05 -20.80 -19.41
CA ILE A 75 -32.87 -21.34 -18.30
C ILE A 75 -31.99 -21.87 -17.16
N LYS A 76 -30.86 -22.52 -17.47
CA LYS A 76 -29.92 -23.01 -16.45
C LYS A 76 -29.31 -21.88 -15.63
N GLN A 77 -28.87 -20.79 -16.28
CA GLN A 77 -28.29 -19.63 -15.59
C GLN A 77 -29.33 -18.94 -14.71
N TYR A 78 -30.57 -18.82 -15.18
CA TYR A 78 -31.67 -18.30 -14.38
C TYR A 78 -31.92 -19.17 -13.14
N LEU A 79 -32.01 -20.50 -13.29
CA LEU A 79 -32.26 -21.42 -12.18
C LEU A 79 -31.13 -21.39 -11.13
N GLN A 80 -29.86 -21.29 -11.55
CA GLN A 80 -28.73 -21.14 -10.62
C GLN A 80 -28.73 -19.80 -9.88
N LEU A 81 -29.11 -18.73 -10.56
CA LEU A 81 -29.25 -17.42 -9.93
C LEU A 81 -30.42 -17.41 -8.94
N TYR A 82 -31.56 -17.97 -9.35
CA TYR A 82 -32.75 -18.10 -8.52
C TYR A 82 -32.52 -18.96 -7.27
N SER A 83 -31.83 -20.10 -7.39
CA SER A 83 -31.51 -20.95 -6.23
C SER A 83 -30.66 -20.25 -5.17
N THR A 84 -29.89 -19.22 -5.57
CA THR A 84 -28.94 -18.53 -4.70
C THR A 84 -29.48 -17.19 -4.19
N TYR A 85 -30.29 -16.49 -4.99
CA TYR A 85 -30.73 -15.11 -4.74
C TYR A 85 -32.25 -14.91 -4.86
N ALA A 86 -33.06 -15.97 -4.68
CA ALA A 86 -34.54 -15.92 -4.81
C ALA A 86 -35.20 -14.73 -4.10
N GLN A 87 -34.69 -14.36 -2.92
CA GLN A 87 -35.29 -13.31 -2.08
C GLN A 87 -34.97 -11.88 -2.54
N THR A 88 -33.93 -11.69 -3.36
CA THR A 88 -33.46 -10.38 -3.82
C THR A 88 -33.64 -10.17 -5.31
N LEU A 89 -34.25 -11.13 -6.03
CA LEU A 89 -34.56 -11.04 -7.44
C LEU A 89 -35.86 -10.26 -7.65
N SER A 90 -35.78 -9.17 -8.42
CA SER A 90 -36.94 -8.40 -8.90
C SER A 90 -37.01 -8.47 -10.43
N CYS A 91 -38.22 -8.56 -10.97
CA CYS A 91 -38.49 -8.39 -12.39
C CYS A 91 -39.00 -6.96 -12.60
N ASP A 92 -38.31 -6.18 -13.43
CA ASP A 92 -38.82 -4.94 -14.01
C ASP A 92 -39.44 -5.20 -15.38
#